data_AF-A0A359EXS4-F1
#
_entry.id   AF-A0A359EXS4-F1
#
_cell.length_a   1.000
_cell.length_b   1.000
_cell.length_c   1.000
_cell.angle_alpha   90.00
_cell.angle_beta   90.00
_cell.angle_gamma   90.00
#
_symmetry.space_group_name_H-M   'P 1'
#
loop_
_entity.id
_entity.type
_entity.pdbx_description
1 polymer ?
#
loop_
_entity_poly.entity_id
_entity_poly.type
_entity_poly.pdbx_seq_one_letter_code
_entity_poly.pdbx_strand_id
1 'polypeptide(L)'
;LTSVRLTDLGGDRVQVDSVGVERIGQDQRQLPYPPSASSCELRATYGWPDAEAKARAAVRFLRHRAEVIGLQATEWCEEYFGVDAFGGSTAQRPPEGYEPPEVIARLAWRCETKEEASRLGREAGLLGLAGPPMIAGAGRARDGRPTQLLSLTALAVPRDQVDAQVRVTVHES
;
A
#
# COMPACT_ATOMS: atom_id res chain seq x y z
N LEU A 1 -21.85 12.48 26.56
CA LEU A 1 -20.81 13.21 27.34
C LEU A 1 -20.72 12.57 28.73
N THR A 2 -19.56 12.63 29.39
CA THR A 2 -19.45 12.21 30.81
C THR A 2 -19.75 13.42 31.68
N SER A 3 -20.78 13.34 32.52
CA SER A 3 -21.05 14.35 33.56
C SER A 3 -20.73 13.76 34.93
N VAL A 4 -20.07 14.56 35.75
CA VAL A 4 -19.74 14.25 37.14
C VAL A 4 -20.09 15.46 37.98
N ARG A 5 -20.79 15.25 39.10
CA ARG A 5 -21.02 16.29 40.10
C ARG A 5 -20.00 16.12 41.22
N LEU A 6 -19.20 17.14 41.44
CA LEU A 6 -18.26 17.21 42.55
C LEU A 6 -18.80 18.19 43.59
N THR A 7 -18.91 17.72 44.84
CA THR A 7 -19.26 18.54 46.00
C THR A 7 -18.03 18.65 46.88
N ASP A 8 -17.50 19.84 47.09
CA ASP A 8 -16.36 20.06 47.98
C ASP A 8 -16.79 19.95 49.44
N LEU A 9 -16.13 19.08 50.22
CA LEU A 9 -16.38 18.88 51.64
C LEU A 9 -15.32 19.56 52.53
N GLY A 10 -14.30 20.18 51.92
CA GLY A 10 -13.20 20.83 52.61
C GLY A 10 -12.16 19.88 53.20
N GLY A 11 -11.00 20.45 53.58
CA GLY A 11 -9.88 19.68 54.13
C GLY A 11 -9.36 18.61 53.15
N ASP A 12 -9.15 19.01 51.90
CA ASP A 12 -8.69 18.17 50.78
C ASP A 12 -9.59 16.96 50.49
N ARG A 13 -10.89 17.07 50.76
CA ARG A 13 -11.88 16.01 50.51
C ARG A 13 -13.00 16.52 49.62
N VAL A 14 -13.29 15.77 48.57
CA VAL A 14 -14.41 16.00 47.65
C VAL A 14 -15.31 14.78 47.61
N GLN A 15 -16.62 15.00 47.61
CA GLN A 15 -17.61 13.97 47.37
C GLN A 15 -17.97 13.97 45.88
N VAL A 16 -17.88 12.78 45.28
CA VAL A 16 -18.21 12.56 43.88
C VAL A 16 -19.60 11.91 43.82
N ASP A 17 -20.59 12.67 43.35
CA ASP A 17 -21.94 12.15 43.15
C ASP A 17 -22.28 12.08 41.65
N SER A 18 -23.08 11.09 41.28
CA SER A 18 -23.68 10.96 39.95
C SER A 18 -22.67 10.97 38.80
N VAL A 19 -21.89 9.89 38.66
CA VAL A 19 -21.12 9.64 37.42
C VAL A 19 -22.08 9.13 36.36
N GLY A 20 -22.55 10.04 35.52
CA GLY A 20 -23.39 9.71 34.36
C GLY A 20 -22.53 9.63 33.11
N VAL A 21 -22.36 8.43 32.57
CA VAL A 21 -21.92 8.29 31.18
C VAL A 21 -23.18 8.27 30.34
N GLU A 22 -23.48 9.40 29.68
CA GLU A 22 -24.49 9.37 28.64
C GLU A 22 -23.93 8.55 27.49
N ARG A 23 -24.44 7.30 27.37
CA ARG A 23 -24.04 6.37 26.32
C ARG A 23 -24.41 7.02 25.00
N ILE A 24 -23.39 7.33 24.20
CA ILE A 24 -23.56 7.97 22.90
C ILE A 24 -24.53 7.11 22.08
N GLY A 25 -25.75 7.60 21.89
CA GLY A 25 -26.82 6.94 21.15
C GLY A 25 -26.69 7.15 19.66
N GLN A 26 -25.54 6.76 19.08
CA GLN A 26 -25.28 6.91 17.65
C GLN A 26 -24.65 5.65 17.08
N ASP A 27 -24.90 5.46 15.78
CA ASP A 27 -24.60 4.27 14.99
C ASP A 27 -23.17 3.74 15.17
N GLN A 28 -23.06 2.43 15.28
CA GLN A 28 -21.79 1.72 15.27
C GLN A 28 -21.24 1.68 13.85
N ARG A 29 -19.97 2.04 13.67
CA ARG A 29 -19.31 1.86 12.37
C ARG A 29 -18.84 0.43 12.20
N GLN A 30 -19.28 -0.23 11.13
CA GLN A 30 -18.74 -1.50 10.66
C GLN A 30 -17.90 -1.31 9.38
N LEU A 31 -16.96 -2.23 9.16
CA LEU A 31 -16.04 -2.24 8.01
C LEU A 31 -16.04 -3.64 7.36
N PRO A 32 -17.07 -4.02 6.57
CA PRO A 32 -17.02 -5.22 5.73
C PRO A 32 -15.84 -5.18 4.75
N TYR A 33 -15.22 -6.34 4.52
CA TYR A 33 -14.08 -6.52 3.62
C TYR A 33 -14.30 -7.63 2.57
N PRO A 34 -14.98 -7.36 1.44
CA PRO A 34 -15.01 -8.34 0.36
C PRO A 34 -13.65 -8.39 -0.37
N PRO A 35 -13.22 -9.58 -0.85
CA PRO A 35 -12.21 -9.70 -1.90
C PRO A 35 -12.65 -8.85 -3.09
N SER A 36 -11.80 -7.92 -3.53
CA SER A 36 -12.21 -6.94 -4.55
C SER A 36 -11.39 -7.01 -5.83
N ALA A 37 -10.10 -7.29 -5.71
CA ALA A 37 -9.18 -7.35 -6.83
C ALA A 37 -7.87 -8.01 -6.38
N SER A 38 -6.95 -8.18 -7.33
CA SER A 38 -5.56 -8.50 -7.05
C SER A 38 -4.65 -7.44 -7.67
N SER A 39 -3.56 -7.12 -6.98
CA SER A 39 -2.53 -6.20 -7.46
C SER A 39 -1.19 -6.90 -7.59
N CYS A 40 -0.36 -6.43 -8.50
CA CYS A 40 1.03 -6.85 -8.61
C CYS A 40 1.89 -5.63 -8.98
N GLU A 41 3.20 -5.73 -8.78
CA GLU A 41 4.13 -4.65 -9.10
C GLU A 41 5.49 -5.18 -9.52
N LEU A 42 6.20 -4.33 -10.26
CA LEU A 42 7.61 -4.49 -10.58
C LEU A 42 8.36 -3.20 -10.20
N ARG A 43 9.55 -3.38 -9.65
CA ARG A 43 10.54 -2.33 -9.46
C ARG A 43 11.81 -2.65 -10.25
N ALA A 44 12.35 -1.66 -10.95
CA ALA A 44 13.62 -1.77 -11.65
C ALA A 44 14.42 -0.49 -11.46
N THR A 45 15.68 -0.61 -11.03
CA THR A 45 16.57 0.54 -10.90
C THR A 45 17.37 0.74 -12.16
N TYR A 46 17.59 1.99 -12.53
CA TYR A 46 18.45 2.40 -13.62
C TYR A 46 19.50 3.36 -13.10
N GLY A 47 20.77 3.04 -13.36
CA GLY A 47 21.89 3.92 -13.06
C GLY A 47 22.13 4.94 -14.18
N TRP A 48 23.03 5.88 -13.94
CA TRP A 48 23.45 6.89 -14.90
C TRP A 48 24.19 6.37 -16.14
N PRO A 49 24.33 7.22 -17.18
CA PRO A 49 23.58 8.46 -17.41
C PRO A 49 22.13 8.18 -17.83
N ASP A 50 21.27 9.19 -17.85
CA ASP A 50 19.87 9.15 -18.25
C ASP A 50 19.01 8.21 -17.40
N ALA A 51 19.24 8.22 -16.09
CA ALA A 51 18.65 7.26 -15.15
C ALA A 51 17.12 7.33 -15.21
N GLU A 52 16.55 8.52 -15.14
CA GLU A 52 15.10 8.72 -15.21
C GLU A 52 14.54 8.34 -16.60
N ALA A 53 15.22 8.74 -17.68
CA ALA A 53 14.76 8.44 -19.03
C ALA A 53 14.70 6.93 -19.32
N LYS A 54 15.70 6.18 -18.83
CA LYS A 54 15.74 4.72 -18.90
C LYS A 54 14.66 4.08 -18.03
N ALA A 55 14.46 4.57 -16.81
CA ALA A 55 13.37 4.14 -15.94
C ALA A 55 12.00 4.31 -16.63
N ARG A 56 11.76 5.44 -17.29
CA ARG A 56 10.54 5.69 -18.08
C ARG A 56 10.43 4.77 -19.29
N ALA A 57 11.53 4.52 -20.00
CA ALA A 57 11.55 3.59 -21.12
C ALA A 57 11.20 2.15 -20.69
N ALA A 58 11.66 1.72 -19.52
CA ALA A 58 11.33 0.40 -18.96
C ALA A 58 9.83 0.26 -18.65
N VAL A 59 9.21 1.30 -18.08
CA VAL A 59 7.76 1.29 -17.83
C VAL A 59 6.98 1.25 -19.15
N ARG A 60 7.37 2.03 -20.16
CA ARG A 60 6.77 1.95 -21.49
C ARG A 60 6.88 0.56 -22.10
N PHE A 61 8.04 -0.09 -21.97
CA PHE A 61 8.23 -1.47 -22.41
C PHE A 61 7.24 -2.42 -21.72
N LEU A 62 7.08 -2.34 -20.39
CA LEU A 62 6.15 -3.19 -19.65
C LEU A 62 4.69 -2.94 -20.04
N ARG A 63 4.29 -1.69 -20.24
CA ARG A 63 2.95 -1.33 -20.74
C ARG A 63 2.71 -1.95 -22.11
N HIS A 64 3.68 -1.85 -23.00
CA HIS A 64 3.58 -2.49 -24.31
C HIS A 64 3.52 -4.02 -24.21
N ARG A 65 4.31 -4.66 -23.33
CA ARG A 65 4.18 -6.10 -23.06
C ARG A 65 2.79 -6.46 -22.55
N ALA A 66 2.21 -5.64 -21.68
CA ALA A 66 0.85 -5.83 -21.18
C ALA A 66 -0.18 -5.77 -22.31
N GLU A 67 -0.05 -4.84 -23.26
CA GLU A 67 -0.89 -4.77 -24.46
C GLU A 67 -0.74 -6.02 -25.33
N VAL A 68 0.51 -6.44 -25.62
CA VAL A 68 0.80 -7.61 -26.46
C VAL A 68 0.19 -8.90 -25.90
N ILE A 69 0.21 -9.08 -24.58
CA ILE A 69 -0.42 -10.24 -23.94
C ILE A 69 -1.93 -10.05 -23.71
N GLY A 70 -2.49 -8.88 -24.01
CA GLY A 70 -3.90 -8.56 -23.73
C GLY A 70 -4.23 -8.58 -22.23
N LEU A 71 -3.35 -8.01 -21.41
CA LEU A 71 -3.55 -7.91 -19.96
C LEU A 71 -4.75 -7.02 -19.62
N GLN A 72 -5.67 -7.54 -18.82
CA GLN A 72 -6.86 -6.82 -18.35
C GLN A 72 -6.57 -6.10 -17.03
N ALA A 73 -5.72 -5.08 -17.08
CA ALA A 73 -5.46 -4.21 -15.93
C ALA A 73 -6.53 -3.11 -15.84
N THR A 74 -7.17 -3.00 -14.68
CA THR A 74 -8.22 -1.99 -14.40
C THR A 74 -7.65 -0.69 -13.84
N GLU A 75 -6.40 -0.72 -13.38
CA GLU A 75 -5.71 0.45 -12.85
C GLU A 75 -4.19 0.25 -12.93
N TRP A 76 -3.48 1.36 -13.06
CA TRP A 76 -2.04 1.40 -13.09
C TRP A 76 -1.53 2.53 -12.20
N CYS A 77 -0.42 2.27 -11.51
CA CYS A 77 0.30 3.25 -10.72
C CYS A 77 1.77 3.22 -11.14
N GLU A 78 2.27 4.36 -11.60
CA GLU A 78 3.62 4.54 -12.15
C GLU A 78 4.35 5.59 -11.32
N GLU A 79 5.54 5.23 -10.83
CA GLU A 79 6.33 6.09 -9.97
C GLU A 79 7.82 5.98 -10.30
N TYR A 80 8.53 7.08 -10.03
CA TYR A 80 9.97 7.21 -10.24
C TYR A 80 10.60 7.86 -9.02
N PHE A 81 11.55 7.17 -8.38
CA PHE A 81 12.18 7.68 -7.15
C PHE A 81 13.59 7.14 -6.99
N GLY A 82 14.49 7.93 -6.40
CA GLY A 82 15.86 7.50 -6.11
C GLY A 82 16.86 8.65 -6.10
N VAL A 83 17.87 8.53 -5.23
CA VAL A 83 19.09 9.36 -5.20
C VAL A 83 20.30 8.44 -5.23
N ASP A 84 20.23 7.32 -4.51
CA ASP A 84 21.22 6.26 -4.37
C ASP A 84 20.54 4.88 -4.31
N ALA A 85 19.53 4.74 -5.17
CA ALA A 85 18.50 3.70 -5.13
C ALA A 85 18.98 2.24 -5.06
N PHE A 86 20.16 1.93 -5.60
CA PHE A 86 20.73 0.59 -5.60
C PHE A 86 22.10 0.56 -4.91
N GLY A 87 22.99 1.50 -5.24
CA GLY A 87 24.35 1.54 -4.74
C GLY A 87 24.50 2.08 -3.32
N GLY A 88 23.49 2.77 -2.78
CA GLY A 88 23.58 3.44 -1.47
C GLY A 88 24.82 4.34 -1.38
N SER A 89 25.66 4.14 -0.37
CA SER A 89 26.90 4.90 -0.20
C SER A 89 27.91 4.76 -1.35
N THR A 90 27.75 3.78 -2.24
CA THR A 90 28.61 3.61 -3.42
C THR A 90 28.13 4.45 -4.62
N ALA A 91 26.87 4.91 -4.61
CA ALA A 91 26.37 5.86 -5.59
C ALA A 91 26.96 7.24 -5.29
N GLN A 92 27.83 7.72 -6.18
CA GLN A 92 28.44 9.03 -6.03
C GLN A 92 27.39 10.12 -6.14
N ARG A 93 27.40 11.07 -5.20
CA ARG A 93 26.49 12.21 -5.26
C ARG A 93 26.78 13.01 -6.53
N PRO A 94 25.75 13.32 -7.34
CA PRO A 94 25.93 14.09 -8.56
C PRO A 94 26.36 15.53 -8.24
N PRO A 95 27.08 16.22 -9.15
CA PRO A 95 27.24 17.66 -9.06
C PRO A 95 25.87 18.37 -9.03
N GLU A 96 25.84 19.60 -8.51
CA GLU A 96 24.60 20.37 -8.44
C GLU A 96 24.02 20.62 -9.83
N GLY A 97 22.69 20.46 -9.97
CA GLY A 97 21.97 20.65 -11.24
C GLY A 97 21.95 19.44 -12.17
N TYR A 98 22.61 18.33 -11.83
CA TYR A 98 22.54 17.08 -12.57
C TYR A 98 21.38 16.19 -12.07
N GLU A 99 20.89 15.28 -12.92
CA GLU A 99 19.85 14.30 -12.53
C GLU A 99 20.31 13.35 -11.41
N PRO A 100 19.40 12.63 -10.74
CA PRO A 100 19.81 11.59 -9.79
C PRO A 100 20.59 10.47 -10.48
N PRO A 101 21.67 9.95 -9.86
CA PRO A 101 22.53 8.93 -10.47
C PRO A 101 21.85 7.56 -10.58
N GLU A 102 20.82 7.31 -9.77
CA GLU A 102 20.06 6.08 -9.78
C GLU A 102 18.58 6.37 -9.54
N VAL A 103 17.71 5.81 -10.38
CA VAL A 103 16.25 5.97 -10.30
C VAL A 103 15.57 4.61 -10.35
N ILE A 104 14.68 4.34 -9.41
CA ILE A 104 13.77 3.20 -9.40
C ILE A 104 12.52 3.59 -10.17
N ALA A 105 12.23 2.84 -11.23
CA ALA A 105 10.88 2.75 -11.78
C ALA A 105 10.07 1.76 -10.94
N ARG A 106 8.89 2.16 -10.48
CA ARG A 106 7.87 1.26 -9.95
C ARG A 106 6.65 1.31 -10.86
N LEU A 107 6.24 0.15 -11.35
CA LEU A 107 4.97 -0.03 -12.04
C LEU A 107 4.13 -1.03 -11.25
N ALA A 108 3.01 -0.56 -10.70
CA ALA A 108 2.00 -1.40 -10.08
C ALA A 108 0.73 -1.42 -10.93
N TRP A 109 0.02 -2.53 -10.89
CA TRP A 109 -1.23 -2.71 -11.62
C TRP A 109 -2.24 -3.52 -10.82
N ARG A 110 -3.51 -3.27 -11.09
CA ARG A 110 -4.67 -3.95 -10.50
C ARG A 110 -5.42 -4.74 -11.57
N CYS A 111 -5.82 -5.96 -11.26
CA CYS A 111 -6.68 -6.81 -12.08
C CYS A 111 -7.77 -7.43 -11.20
N GLU A 112 -8.83 -7.95 -11.80
CA GLU A 112 -9.92 -8.62 -11.06
C GLU A 112 -9.44 -9.90 -10.37
N THR A 113 -8.62 -10.70 -11.06
CA THR A 113 -8.15 -12.01 -10.57
C THR A 113 -6.64 -12.01 -10.31
N LYS A 114 -6.22 -12.92 -9.41
CA LYS A 114 -4.81 -13.14 -9.09
C LYS A 114 -4.06 -13.70 -10.29
N GLU A 115 -4.72 -14.60 -11.03
CA GLU A 115 -4.19 -15.25 -12.22
C GLU A 115 -3.83 -14.19 -13.26
N GLU A 116 -4.76 -13.27 -13.54
CA GLU A 116 -4.54 -12.17 -14.48
C GLU A 116 -3.42 -11.24 -14.03
N ALA A 117 -3.45 -10.80 -12.76
CA ALA A 117 -2.41 -9.93 -12.19
C ALA A 117 -1.00 -10.55 -12.25
N SER A 118 -0.88 -11.88 -12.27
CA SER A 118 0.41 -12.59 -12.29
C SER A 118 1.09 -12.62 -13.67
N ARG A 119 0.36 -12.34 -14.75
CA ARG A 119 0.82 -12.58 -16.13
C ARG A 119 1.97 -11.66 -16.54
N LEU A 120 1.79 -10.35 -16.37
CA LEU A 120 2.80 -9.35 -16.74
C LEU A 120 4.12 -9.55 -15.97
N GLY A 121 4.03 -10.06 -14.75
CA GLY A 121 5.21 -10.39 -13.98
C GLY A 121 6.17 -11.30 -14.77
N ARG A 122 5.66 -12.32 -15.43
CA ARG A 122 6.47 -13.29 -16.19
C ARG A 122 7.22 -12.64 -17.37
N GLU A 123 6.61 -11.63 -18.00
CA GLU A 123 7.20 -10.87 -19.11
C GLU A 123 8.34 -9.95 -18.66
N ALA A 124 8.35 -9.51 -17.39
CA ALA A 124 9.32 -8.54 -16.90
C ALA A 124 10.78 -9.03 -16.94
N GLY A 125 11.02 -10.35 -17.03
CA GLY A 125 12.37 -10.87 -17.26
C GLY A 125 12.99 -10.40 -18.59
N LEU A 126 12.16 -10.05 -19.57
CA LEU A 126 12.61 -9.52 -20.86
C LEU A 126 13.28 -8.14 -20.74
N LEU A 127 13.04 -7.40 -19.65
CA LEU A 127 13.75 -6.14 -19.42
C LEU A 127 15.27 -6.32 -19.31
N GLY A 128 15.73 -7.46 -18.76
CA GLY A 128 17.16 -7.75 -18.69
C GLY A 128 17.79 -8.11 -20.04
N LEU A 129 16.97 -8.48 -21.03
CA LEU A 129 17.44 -8.93 -22.34
C LEU A 129 17.29 -7.87 -23.43
N ALA A 130 16.18 -7.12 -23.39
CA ALA A 130 15.79 -6.17 -24.44
C ALA A 130 15.35 -4.80 -23.86
N GLY A 131 15.52 -4.59 -22.56
CA GLY A 131 15.20 -3.34 -21.90
C GLY A 131 16.31 -2.30 -22.04
N PRO A 132 16.10 -1.10 -21.47
CA PRO A 132 17.12 -0.07 -21.41
C PRO A 132 18.39 -0.58 -20.70
N PRO A 133 19.58 -0.08 -21.07
CA PRO A 133 20.84 -0.53 -20.47
C PRO A 133 20.93 -0.13 -18.99
N MET A 134 21.88 -0.75 -18.26
CA MET A 134 22.18 -0.43 -16.86
C MET A 134 21.02 -0.69 -15.89
N ILE A 135 20.20 -1.71 -16.16
CA ILE A 135 19.27 -2.21 -15.15
C ILE A 135 20.06 -2.80 -13.97
N ALA A 136 19.86 -2.25 -12.77
CA ALA A 136 20.58 -2.62 -11.56
C ALA A 136 19.57 -3.01 -10.46
N GLY A 137 19.38 -4.31 -10.26
CA GLY A 137 18.36 -4.80 -9.35
C GLY A 137 16.94 -4.68 -9.93
N ALA A 138 16.25 -5.81 -9.94
CA ALA A 138 14.83 -5.89 -10.27
C ALA A 138 14.12 -6.64 -9.15
N GLY A 139 13.05 -6.05 -8.64
CA GLY A 139 12.30 -6.57 -7.51
C GLY A 139 10.81 -6.67 -7.82
N ARG A 140 10.14 -7.55 -7.10
CA ARG A 140 8.68 -7.68 -7.13
C ARG A 140 8.17 -7.65 -5.69
N ALA A 141 6.96 -7.17 -5.46
CA ALA A 141 6.32 -7.36 -4.16
C ALA A 141 6.12 -8.86 -3.87
N ARG A 142 6.23 -9.22 -2.58
CA ARG A 142 5.80 -10.51 -1.99
C ARG A 142 6.22 -11.74 -2.83
N ASP A 143 7.53 -11.97 -2.93
CA ASP A 143 8.11 -13.10 -3.69
C ASP A 143 7.64 -13.21 -5.15
N GLY A 144 7.26 -12.08 -5.76
CA GLY A 144 6.72 -12.05 -7.11
C GLY A 144 5.26 -12.47 -7.25
N ARG A 145 4.53 -12.61 -6.14
CA ARG A 145 3.13 -13.03 -6.14
C ARG A 145 2.20 -11.82 -6.05
N PRO A 146 1.07 -11.83 -6.78
CA PRO A 146 0.05 -10.80 -6.61
C PRO A 146 -0.51 -10.79 -5.18
N THR A 147 -0.83 -9.60 -4.72
CA THR A 147 -1.45 -9.34 -3.42
C THR A 147 -2.94 -9.09 -3.61
N GLN A 148 -3.77 -9.83 -2.87
CA GLN A 148 -5.21 -9.61 -2.86
C GLN A 148 -5.54 -8.27 -2.20
N LEU A 149 -6.35 -7.47 -2.87
CA LEU A 149 -6.84 -6.18 -2.38
C LEU A 149 -8.17 -6.37 -1.65
N LEU A 150 -8.23 -5.85 -0.43
CA LEU A 150 -9.44 -5.78 0.38
C LEU A 150 -10.09 -4.42 0.16
N SER A 151 -11.37 -4.41 -0.20
CA SER A 151 -12.16 -3.18 -0.17
C SER A 151 -12.68 -2.96 1.24
N LEU A 152 -12.55 -1.75 1.78
CA LEU A 152 -13.10 -1.39 3.09
C LEU A 152 -14.25 -0.41 2.87
N THR A 153 -15.46 -0.82 3.22
CA THR A 153 -16.64 0.05 3.18
C THR A 153 -17.04 0.40 4.60
N ALA A 154 -17.00 1.69 4.96
CA ALA A 154 -17.51 2.12 6.26
C ALA A 154 -19.04 2.22 6.21
N LEU A 155 -19.73 1.59 7.16
CA LEU A 155 -21.19 1.64 7.25
C LEU A 155 -21.62 1.95 8.68
N ALA A 156 -22.55 2.89 8.83
CA ALA A 156 -23.21 3.20 10.10
C ALA A 156 -24.33 2.17 10.32
N VAL A 157 -24.25 1.40 11.40
CA VAL A 157 -25.20 0.36 11.76
C VAL A 157 -25.84 0.70 13.10
N PRO A 158 -27.19 0.68 13.21
CA PRO A 158 -27.87 0.85 14.49
C PRO A 158 -27.36 -0.16 15.52
N ARG A 159 -27.03 0.35 16.70
CA ARG A 159 -26.30 -0.41 17.73
C ARG A 159 -27.13 -1.55 18.35
N ASP A 160 -28.45 -1.50 18.21
CA ASP A 160 -29.43 -2.52 18.59
C ASP A 160 -29.48 -3.71 17.61
N GLN A 161 -28.99 -3.54 16.38
CA GLN A 161 -28.91 -4.60 15.37
C GLN A 161 -27.58 -5.38 15.43
N VAL A 162 -26.64 -4.96 16.27
CA VAL A 162 -25.34 -5.61 16.44
C VAL A 162 -25.36 -6.50 17.69
N ASP A 163 -25.45 -7.81 17.50
CA ASP A 163 -25.33 -8.77 18.61
C ASP A 163 -23.86 -8.85 19.08
N ALA A 164 -23.63 -8.53 20.35
CA ALA A 164 -22.29 -8.44 20.94
C ALA A 164 -21.73 -9.78 21.42
N GLN A 165 -22.34 -10.93 21.05
CA GLN A 165 -21.94 -12.29 21.43
C GLN A 165 -20.55 -12.75 20.93
N VAL A 166 -19.60 -11.83 20.71
CA VAL A 166 -18.21 -12.15 20.43
C VAL A 166 -17.56 -12.66 21.72
N ARG A 167 -17.37 -13.98 21.79
CA ARG A 167 -16.59 -14.63 22.84
C ARG A 167 -15.18 -14.88 22.31
N VAL A 168 -14.20 -14.10 22.75
CA VAL A 168 -12.78 -14.31 22.41
C VAL A 168 -12.16 -15.23 23.46
N THR A 169 -11.85 -16.46 23.07
CA THR A 169 -11.05 -17.39 23.89
C THR A 169 -9.62 -17.42 23.36
N VAL A 170 -8.68 -16.93 24.16
CA VAL A 170 -7.24 -17.03 23.88
C VAL A 170 -6.76 -18.39 24.38
N HIS A 171 -6.17 -19.18 23.50
CA HIS A 171 -5.49 -20.43 23.86
C HIS A 171 -3.99 -20.20 23.73
N GLU A 172 -3.28 -20.24 24.85
CA GLU A 172 -1.82 -20.29 24.86
C GLU A 172 -1.38 -21.75 24.70
N SER A 173 -0.39 -21.99 23.84
CA SER A 173 0.23 -23.29 23.55
C SER A 173 1.72 -23.23 23.88
#